data_AF-A0A4P6XQ80-F1
#
_entry.id   AF-A0A4P6XQ80-F1
#
_cell.length_a   1.000
_cell.length_b   1.000
_cell.length_c   1.000
_cell.angle_alpha   90.00
_cell.angle_beta   90.00
_cell.angle_gamma   90.00
#
_symmetry.space_group_name_H-M   'P 1'
#
loop_
_entity.id
_entity.type
_entity.pdbx_description
1 polymer ?
#
loop_
_entity_poly.entity_id
_entity_poly.type
_entity_poly.pdbx_seq_one_letter_code
_entity_poly.pdbx_strand_id
1 'polypeptide(L)'
;MKLTIFAALVAIAYALTTESQAGTGDSMHKRETVQDYPKTNVELIYKLSHVRDALNEALENGVSPHRWYFAKQDVAGLVEAAKTLNPVMSEIETKQFNDEISLIYNFTFPRGDAAVVQACAQDNADQLCALYTFKGYVDEVAYLSRHAELIKALSHLEKGYVSATRYFLQRGLARINVRIERIKEAPVDMWKSEPGFEATQKLLRKTKKMIDEESAFLKVKPHRASA
;
A
#
# COMPACT_ATOMS: atom_id res chain seq x y z
N MET A 1 -29.97 -5.88 26.75
CA MET A 1 -29.37 -5.44 25.46
C MET A 1 -28.02 -4.70 25.61
N LYS A 2 -27.28 -4.83 26.73
CA LYS A 2 -25.95 -4.19 26.93
C LYS A 2 -24.76 -5.15 26.79
N LEU A 3 -24.98 -6.47 26.86
CA LEU A 3 -23.93 -7.49 26.79
C LEU A 3 -23.45 -7.81 25.37
N THR A 4 -24.29 -7.63 24.35
CA THR A 4 -23.95 -7.92 22.94
C THR A 4 -23.02 -6.88 22.31
N ILE A 5 -23.09 -5.61 22.73
CA ILE A 5 -22.22 -4.53 22.23
C ILE A 5 -20.78 -4.72 22.71
N PHE A 6 -20.58 -5.16 23.97
CA PHE A 6 -19.25 -5.44 24.50
C PHE A 6 -18.59 -6.67 23.85
N ALA A 7 -19.36 -7.72 23.57
CA ALA A 7 -18.85 -8.89 22.86
C ALA A 7 -18.40 -8.56 21.42
N ALA A 8 -19.13 -7.69 20.73
CA ALA A 8 -18.72 -7.17 19.42
C ALA A 8 -17.40 -6.38 19.54
N LEU A 9 -17.31 -5.42 20.46
CA LEU A 9 -16.10 -4.59 20.65
C LEU A 9 -14.84 -5.41 21.00
N VAL A 10 -14.96 -6.46 21.80
CA VAL A 10 -13.81 -7.32 22.17
C VAL A 10 -13.38 -8.21 21.00
N ALA A 11 -14.31 -8.80 20.24
CA ALA A 11 -13.98 -9.59 19.05
C ALA A 11 -13.33 -8.73 17.95
N ILE A 12 -13.79 -7.49 17.83
CA ILE A 12 -13.25 -6.48 16.94
C ILE A 12 -11.81 -6.11 17.30
N ALA A 13 -11.55 -5.82 18.58
CA ALA A 13 -10.22 -5.50 19.06
C ALA A 13 -9.26 -6.67 18.83
N TYR A 14 -9.68 -7.91 19.15
CA TYR A 14 -8.86 -9.11 18.95
C TYR A 14 -8.57 -9.44 17.48
N ALA A 15 -9.56 -9.30 16.59
CA ALA A 15 -9.35 -9.53 15.17
C ALA A 15 -8.35 -8.50 14.60
N LEU A 16 -8.53 -7.21 14.91
CA LEU A 16 -7.63 -6.15 14.44
C LEU A 16 -6.25 -6.15 15.09
N THR A 17 -6.04 -6.94 16.16
CA THR A 17 -4.73 -7.21 16.75
C THR A 17 -4.11 -8.51 16.27
N THR A 18 -4.80 -9.34 15.47
CA THR A 18 -4.11 -10.46 14.81
C THR A 18 -3.16 -9.89 13.79
N GLU A 19 -1.87 -9.94 14.05
CA GLU A 19 -0.88 -9.33 13.17
C GLU A 19 -0.62 -10.25 11.99
N SER A 20 -0.83 -9.72 10.78
CA SER A 20 -0.23 -10.27 9.56
C SER A 20 1.31 -10.34 9.67
N GLN A 21 1.94 -11.20 8.87
CA GLN A 21 3.40 -11.25 8.76
C GLN A 21 4.07 -9.93 8.34
N ALA A 22 3.38 -9.08 7.58
CA ALA A 22 3.87 -7.74 7.17
C ALA A 22 3.51 -6.59 8.14
N GLY A 23 2.89 -6.89 9.30
CA GLY A 23 2.15 -5.93 10.13
C GLY A 23 2.78 -5.56 11.47
N THR A 24 3.82 -6.26 11.93
CA THR A 24 4.52 -6.04 13.21
C THR A 24 5.27 -4.70 13.32
N GLY A 25 5.21 -3.85 12.28
CA GLY A 25 5.91 -2.56 12.17
C GLY A 25 5.00 -1.32 12.21
N ASP A 26 3.79 -1.39 12.80
CA ASP A 26 2.88 -0.23 12.90
C ASP A 26 3.47 0.94 13.73
N SER A 27 4.59 0.70 14.43
CA SER A 27 5.42 1.71 15.12
C SER A 27 6.44 2.44 14.23
N MET A 28 6.62 2.04 12.96
CA MET A 28 7.48 2.77 12.00
C MET A 28 6.81 4.01 11.40
N HIS A 29 5.77 4.52 12.05
CA HIS A 29 5.05 5.75 11.69
C HIS A 29 5.73 7.05 12.14
N LYS A 30 7.04 7.04 12.47
CA LYS A 30 7.84 8.24 12.27
C LYS A 30 8.18 8.36 10.79
N ARG A 31 7.12 8.65 10.03
CA ARG A 31 7.18 9.48 8.85
C ARG A 31 8.03 10.69 9.28
N GLU A 32 9.23 10.84 8.75
CA GLU A 32 9.76 12.17 8.46
C GLU A 32 8.83 12.77 7.41
N THR A 33 7.63 13.10 7.86
CA THR A 33 6.63 13.87 7.15
C THR A 33 7.17 15.28 7.11
N VAL A 34 8.02 15.55 6.13
CA VAL A 34 7.77 16.54 5.07
C VAL A 34 8.52 16.06 3.83
N GLN A 35 8.02 15.03 3.14
CA GLN A 35 8.30 14.94 1.71
C GLN A 35 7.56 16.13 1.10
N ASP A 36 8.29 17.21 0.84
CA ASP A 36 7.76 18.37 0.13
C ASP A 36 7.33 17.84 -1.25
N TYR A 37 6.02 17.68 -1.44
CA TYR A 37 5.46 17.29 -2.73
C TYR A 37 5.92 18.30 -3.76
N PRO A 38 6.31 17.86 -4.97
CA PRO A 38 6.74 18.80 -5.99
C PRO A 38 5.60 19.79 -6.27
N LYS A 39 5.89 21.08 -6.13
CA LYS A 39 4.95 22.17 -6.39
C LYS A 39 5.10 22.72 -7.81
N THR A 40 6.18 22.34 -8.48
CA THR A 40 6.53 22.77 -9.84
C THR A 40 6.94 21.56 -10.69
N ASN A 41 6.84 21.71 -12.02
CA ASN A 41 7.26 20.69 -12.98
C ASN A 41 8.77 20.40 -12.87
N VAL A 42 9.57 21.44 -12.62
CA VAL A 42 11.03 21.33 -12.45
C VAL A 42 11.36 20.48 -11.22
N GLU A 43 10.69 20.73 -10.09
CA GLU A 43 10.86 19.91 -8.88
C GLU A 43 10.44 18.46 -9.08
N LEU A 44 9.36 18.23 -9.84
CA LEU A 44 8.86 16.90 -10.15
C LEU A 44 9.91 16.09 -10.93
N ILE A 45 10.42 16.66 -12.03
CA ILE A 45 11.43 16.00 -12.89
C ILE A 45 12.74 15.78 -12.10
N TYR A 46 13.18 16.78 -11.34
CA TYR A 46 14.38 16.68 -10.50
C TYR A 46 14.27 15.55 -9.47
N LYS A 47 13.15 15.49 -8.72
CA LYS A 47 12.91 14.43 -7.73
C LYS A 47 12.84 13.06 -8.39
N LEU A 48 12.23 12.95 -9.57
CA LEU A 48 12.15 11.68 -10.29
C LEU A 48 13.54 11.17 -10.71
N SER A 49 14.39 12.04 -11.26
CA SER A 49 15.77 11.67 -11.60
C SER A 49 16.55 11.22 -10.36
N HIS A 50 16.42 11.95 -9.25
CA HIS A 50 17.13 11.59 -8.02
C HIS A 50 16.70 10.23 -7.46
N VAL A 51 15.40 9.94 -7.47
CA VAL A 51 14.88 8.62 -7.06
C VAL A 51 15.40 7.52 -7.99
N ARG A 52 15.42 7.75 -9.31
CA ARG A 52 15.99 6.80 -10.28
C ARG A 52 17.46 6.50 -10.02
N ASP A 53 18.27 7.54 -9.79
CA ASP A 53 19.70 7.38 -9.56
C ASP A 53 19.96 6.65 -8.23
N ALA A 54 19.20 6.96 -7.17
CA ALA A 54 19.24 6.25 -5.90
C ALA A 54 18.80 4.78 -6.02
N LEU A 55 17.78 4.50 -6.84
CA LEU A 55 17.36 3.13 -7.15
C LEU A 55 18.49 2.36 -7.84
N ASN A 56 19.15 2.95 -8.83
CA ASN A 56 20.26 2.31 -9.54
C ASN A 56 21.45 2.05 -8.60
N GLU A 57 21.82 3.02 -7.77
CA GLU A 57 22.88 2.86 -6.76
C GLU A 57 22.55 1.74 -5.76
N ALA A 58 21.28 1.64 -5.34
CA ALA A 58 20.82 0.56 -4.46
C ALA A 58 20.92 -0.82 -5.10
N LEU A 59 20.76 -0.93 -6.42
CA LEU A 59 20.97 -2.19 -7.15
C LEU A 59 22.44 -2.60 -7.19
N GLU A 60 23.36 -1.64 -7.25
CA GLU A 60 24.80 -1.89 -7.30
C GLU A 60 25.37 -2.28 -5.93
N ASN A 61 24.85 -1.68 -4.86
CA ASN A 61 25.37 -1.84 -3.49
C ASN A 61 24.60 -2.85 -2.62
N GLY A 62 23.72 -3.64 -3.23
CA GLY A 62 22.90 -4.64 -2.54
C GLY A 62 21.55 -4.11 -2.07
N VAL A 63 20.49 -4.86 -2.35
CA VAL A 63 19.11 -4.38 -2.17
C VAL A 63 18.54 -4.77 -0.81
N SER A 64 17.95 -3.78 -0.12
CA SER A 64 17.15 -3.99 1.10
C SER A 64 15.66 -4.00 0.75
N PRO A 65 14.87 -5.01 1.20
CA PRO A 65 13.42 -5.06 0.97
C PRO A 65 12.71 -3.81 1.45
N HIS A 66 13.05 -3.33 2.65
CA HIS A 66 12.54 -2.07 3.20
C HIS A 66 12.84 -0.87 2.31
N ARG A 67 14.10 -0.63 1.96
CA ARG A 67 14.47 0.54 1.15
C ARG A 67 13.84 0.50 -0.23
N TRP A 68 13.82 -0.69 -0.85
CA TRP A 68 13.22 -0.89 -2.16
C TRP A 68 11.72 -0.59 -2.16
N TYR A 69 11.00 -1.12 -1.17
CA TYR A 69 9.59 -0.87 -0.97
C TYR A 69 9.26 0.63 -0.90
N PHE A 70 9.98 1.39 -0.05
CA PHE A 70 9.73 2.83 0.08
C PHE A 70 10.12 3.63 -1.16
N ALA A 71 11.18 3.25 -1.85
CA ALA A 71 11.54 3.89 -3.11
C ALA A 71 10.46 3.70 -4.19
N LYS A 72 9.80 2.54 -4.24
CA LYS A 72 8.62 2.34 -5.12
C LYS A 72 7.46 3.26 -4.73
N GLN A 73 7.20 3.42 -3.42
CA GLN A 73 6.19 4.36 -2.94
C GLN A 73 6.51 5.82 -3.32
N ASP A 74 7.78 6.22 -3.28
CA ASP A 74 8.20 7.57 -3.69
C ASP A 74 7.91 7.81 -5.18
N VAL A 75 8.25 6.85 -6.04
CA VAL A 75 7.90 6.92 -7.48
C VAL A 75 6.39 7.00 -7.67
N ALA A 76 5.61 6.18 -6.98
CA ALA A 76 4.15 6.23 -7.04
C ALA A 76 3.60 7.60 -6.61
N GLY A 77 4.17 8.19 -5.55
CA GLY A 77 3.86 9.53 -5.09
C GLY A 77 4.15 10.61 -6.15
N LEU A 78 5.28 10.50 -6.85
CA LEU A 78 5.63 11.40 -7.96
C LEU A 78 4.69 11.24 -9.16
N VAL A 79 4.27 10.02 -9.49
CA VAL A 79 3.26 9.77 -10.55
C VAL A 79 1.92 10.41 -10.20
N GLU A 80 1.48 10.33 -8.95
CA GLU A 80 0.24 11.00 -8.51
C GLU A 80 0.39 12.54 -8.52
N ALA A 81 1.54 13.06 -8.09
CA ALA A 81 1.82 14.50 -8.17
C ALA A 81 1.80 14.99 -9.63
N ALA A 82 2.37 14.21 -10.54
CA ALA A 82 2.38 14.50 -11.97
C ALA A 82 0.97 14.63 -12.53
N LYS A 83 0.00 13.79 -12.13
CA LYS A 83 -1.41 13.93 -12.58
C LYS A 83 -2.02 15.29 -12.23
N THR A 84 -1.59 15.87 -11.11
CA THR A 84 -2.05 17.18 -10.63
C THR A 84 -1.36 18.33 -11.39
N LEU A 85 -0.09 18.15 -11.74
CA LEU A 85 0.73 19.13 -12.46
C LEU A 85 0.60 19.05 -13.99
N ASN A 86 0.15 17.91 -14.53
CA ASN A 86 0.05 17.65 -15.97
C ASN A 86 -0.69 18.74 -16.77
N PRO A 87 -1.78 19.38 -16.28
CA PRO A 87 -2.44 20.45 -17.01
C PRO A 87 -1.59 21.69 -17.27
N VAL A 88 -0.49 21.87 -16.54
CA VAL A 88 0.44 23.00 -16.66
C VAL A 88 1.84 22.59 -17.14
N MET A 89 2.03 21.31 -17.50
CA MET A 89 3.27 20.82 -18.10
C MET A 89 3.29 21.09 -19.61
N SER A 90 4.44 21.53 -20.12
CA SER A 90 4.70 21.56 -21.56
C SER A 90 4.79 20.14 -22.12
N GLU A 91 4.57 19.99 -23.44
CA GLU A 91 4.68 18.68 -24.10
C GLU A 91 6.05 18.02 -23.89
N ILE A 92 7.12 18.82 -23.86
CA ILE A 92 8.49 18.34 -23.63
C ILE A 92 8.65 17.80 -22.21
N GLU A 93 8.16 18.53 -21.19
CA GLU A 93 8.20 18.09 -19.79
C GLU A 93 7.37 16.82 -19.57
N THR A 94 6.16 16.76 -20.15
CA THR A 94 5.30 15.59 -20.06
C THR A 94 5.97 14.38 -20.70
N LYS A 95 6.60 14.56 -21.87
CA LYS A 95 7.35 13.49 -22.54
C LYS A 95 8.53 13.03 -21.68
N GLN A 96 9.37 13.94 -21.20
CA GLN A 96 10.51 13.60 -20.35
C GLN A 96 10.09 12.82 -19.10
N PHE A 97 9.04 13.28 -18.41
CA PHE A 97 8.51 12.59 -17.24
C PHE A 97 8.03 11.16 -17.59
N ASN A 98 7.27 11.01 -18.67
CA ASN A 98 6.76 9.70 -19.09
C ASN A 98 7.86 8.75 -19.55
N ASP A 99 8.89 9.25 -20.24
CA ASP A 99 10.04 8.47 -20.66
C ASP A 99 10.81 7.96 -19.42
N GLU A 100 11.04 8.80 -18.42
CA GLU A 100 11.71 8.42 -17.16
C GLU A 100 10.89 7.42 -16.33
N ILE A 101 9.59 7.65 -16.17
CA ILE A 101 8.70 6.68 -15.53
C ILE A 101 8.72 5.35 -16.28
N SER A 102 8.70 5.38 -17.61
CA SER A 102 8.77 4.17 -18.42
C SER A 102 10.07 3.41 -18.21
N LEU A 103 11.20 4.10 -18.05
CA LEU A 103 12.48 3.46 -17.74
C LEU A 103 12.44 2.77 -16.37
N ILE A 104 11.90 3.44 -15.35
CA ILE A 104 11.79 2.90 -14.01
C ILE A 104 10.91 1.64 -14.00
N TYR A 105 9.69 1.72 -14.53
CA TYR A 105 8.73 0.61 -14.48
C TYR A 105 9.14 -0.58 -15.35
N ASN A 106 9.75 -0.35 -16.51
CA ASN A 106 10.07 -1.43 -17.45
C ASN A 106 11.44 -2.07 -17.20
N PHE A 107 12.39 -1.36 -16.57
CA PHE A 107 13.76 -1.84 -16.42
C PHE A 107 14.25 -1.85 -14.97
N THR A 108 14.08 -0.77 -14.22
CA THR A 108 14.60 -0.66 -12.85
C THR A 108 13.80 -1.52 -11.88
N PHE A 109 12.47 -1.41 -11.90
CA PHE A 109 11.58 -2.17 -11.01
C PHE A 109 11.70 -3.68 -11.18
N PRO A 110 11.62 -4.27 -12.38
CA PRO A 110 11.74 -5.72 -12.53
C PRO A 110 13.09 -6.27 -12.05
N ARG A 111 14.19 -5.55 -12.33
CA ARG A 111 15.54 -5.95 -11.91
C ARG A 111 15.68 -5.91 -10.39
N GLY A 112 15.21 -4.86 -9.74
CA GLY A 112 15.31 -4.78 -8.29
C GLY A 112 14.31 -5.64 -7.54
N ASP A 113 13.10 -5.81 -8.06
CA ASP A 113 12.14 -6.77 -7.50
C ASP A 113 12.76 -8.18 -7.48
N ALA A 114 13.41 -8.61 -8.57
CA ALA A 114 14.13 -9.88 -8.60
C ALA A 114 15.28 -9.96 -7.58
N ALA A 115 16.05 -8.89 -7.42
CA ALA A 115 17.12 -8.82 -6.43
C ALA A 115 16.61 -8.86 -4.97
N VAL A 116 15.48 -8.18 -4.68
CA VAL A 116 14.84 -8.24 -3.37
C VAL A 116 14.29 -9.63 -3.08
N VAL A 117 13.65 -10.28 -4.05
CA VAL A 117 13.18 -11.66 -3.91
C VAL A 117 14.34 -12.59 -3.53
N GLN A 118 15.48 -12.44 -4.20
CA GLN A 118 16.69 -13.21 -3.88
C GLN A 118 17.20 -12.89 -2.47
N ALA A 119 17.25 -11.62 -2.07
CA ALA A 119 17.68 -11.21 -0.74
C ALA A 119 16.76 -11.79 0.35
N CYS A 120 15.44 -11.79 0.11
CA CYS A 120 14.45 -12.36 1.02
C CYS A 120 14.53 -13.88 1.13
N ALA A 121 14.95 -14.57 0.07
CA ALA A 121 15.16 -16.02 0.10
C ALA A 121 16.40 -16.44 0.91
N GLN A 122 17.33 -15.51 1.20
CA GLN A 122 18.58 -15.77 1.92
C GLN A 122 18.48 -15.43 3.42
N ASP A 123 17.32 -15.71 4.05
CA ASP A 123 17.04 -15.46 5.48
C ASP A 123 17.16 -13.99 5.92
N ASN A 124 16.83 -13.05 5.04
CA ASN A 124 16.66 -11.66 5.46
C ASN A 124 15.43 -11.55 6.39
N ALA A 125 15.67 -11.16 7.65
CA ALA A 125 14.63 -11.03 8.70
C ALA A 125 13.71 -9.79 8.51
N ASP A 126 13.80 -9.10 7.37
CA ASP A 126 12.95 -7.96 7.04
C ASP A 126 11.49 -8.40 6.89
N GLN A 127 10.60 -7.76 7.66
CA GLN A 127 9.17 -8.06 7.67
C GLN A 127 8.51 -7.80 6.31
N LEU A 128 9.08 -6.91 5.50
CA LEU A 128 8.58 -6.63 4.15
C LEU A 128 8.90 -7.76 3.17
N CYS A 129 9.76 -8.72 3.52
CA CYS A 129 9.96 -9.92 2.69
C CYS A 129 8.69 -10.74 2.48
N ALA A 130 7.72 -10.66 3.40
CA ALA A 130 6.40 -11.25 3.20
C ALA A 130 5.72 -10.70 1.93
N LEU A 131 5.94 -9.45 1.56
CA LEU A 131 5.39 -8.82 0.36
C LEU A 131 6.16 -9.15 -0.93
N TYR A 132 7.32 -9.81 -0.83
CA TYR A 132 8.13 -10.24 -1.98
C TYR A 132 8.04 -11.74 -2.23
N THR A 133 7.13 -12.44 -1.58
CA THR A 133 6.83 -13.85 -1.88
C THR A 133 5.37 -13.99 -2.26
N PHE A 134 5.06 -14.89 -3.21
CA PHE A 134 3.67 -15.11 -3.60
C PHE A 134 2.83 -15.61 -2.43
N LYS A 135 3.37 -16.50 -1.59
CA LYS A 135 2.71 -16.99 -0.38
C LYS A 135 2.37 -15.85 0.60
N GLY A 136 3.33 -15.00 0.94
CA GLY A 136 3.10 -13.89 1.85
C GLY A 136 2.13 -12.86 1.29
N TYR A 137 2.16 -12.62 -0.04
CA TYR A 137 1.16 -11.81 -0.73
C TYR A 137 -0.27 -12.41 -0.63
N VAL A 138 -0.41 -13.72 -0.85
CA VAL A 138 -1.70 -14.43 -0.69
C VAL A 138 -2.21 -14.31 0.74
N ASP A 139 -1.35 -14.55 1.73
CA ASP A 139 -1.70 -14.48 3.15
C ASP A 139 -2.15 -13.06 3.55
N GLU A 140 -1.47 -12.04 3.03
CA GLU A 140 -1.81 -10.63 3.24
C GLU A 140 -3.16 -10.27 2.61
N VAL A 141 -3.41 -10.68 1.35
CA VAL A 141 -4.70 -10.43 0.69
C VAL A 141 -5.83 -11.15 1.42
N ALA A 142 -5.62 -12.39 1.86
CA ALA A 142 -6.60 -13.15 2.63
C ALA A 142 -6.87 -12.49 4.00
N TYR A 143 -5.82 -12.01 4.67
CA TYR A 143 -5.91 -11.24 5.89
C TYR A 143 -6.78 -9.99 5.70
N LEU A 144 -6.48 -9.16 4.69
CA LEU A 144 -7.23 -7.94 4.41
C LEU A 144 -8.69 -8.23 4.07
N SER A 145 -8.95 -9.30 3.31
CA SER A 145 -10.31 -9.71 2.97
C SER A 145 -11.14 -10.09 4.21
N ARG A 146 -10.58 -10.90 5.12
CA ARG A 146 -11.27 -11.26 6.38
C ARG A 146 -11.60 -10.04 7.22
N HIS A 147 -10.68 -9.06 7.27
CA HIS A 147 -10.88 -7.83 8.02
C HIS A 147 -11.92 -6.91 7.39
N ALA A 148 -11.94 -6.81 6.05
CA ALA A 148 -12.97 -6.06 5.33
C ALA A 148 -14.36 -6.64 5.57
N GLU A 149 -14.52 -7.96 5.45
CA GLU A 149 -15.80 -8.65 5.69
C GLU A 149 -16.27 -8.47 7.14
N LEU A 150 -15.35 -8.50 8.12
CA LEU A 150 -15.67 -8.23 9.52
C LEU A 150 -16.18 -6.78 9.71
N ILE A 151 -15.47 -5.78 9.19
CA ILE A 151 -15.89 -4.38 9.30
C ILE A 151 -17.26 -4.17 8.67
N LYS A 152 -17.49 -4.74 7.48
CA LYS A 152 -18.79 -4.69 6.81
C LYS A 152 -19.89 -5.32 7.66
N ALA A 153 -19.68 -6.51 8.20
CA ALA A 153 -20.68 -7.16 9.05
C ALA A 153 -21.07 -6.25 10.23
N LEU A 154 -20.10 -5.57 10.82
CA LEU A 154 -20.31 -4.72 12.00
C LEU A 154 -20.94 -3.37 11.66
N SER A 155 -20.59 -2.77 10.52
CA SER A 155 -21.19 -1.52 10.06
C SER A 155 -22.71 -1.65 9.84
N HIS A 156 -23.18 -2.86 9.47
CA HIS A 156 -24.59 -3.17 9.27
C HIS A 156 -25.33 -3.64 10.53
N LEU A 157 -24.64 -4.09 11.57
CA LEU A 157 -25.25 -4.59 12.82
C LEU A 157 -25.61 -3.47 13.81
N GLU A 158 -24.91 -2.34 13.79
CA GLU A 158 -25.24 -1.20 14.68
C GLU A 158 -26.29 -0.27 14.06
N LYS A 159 -27.56 -0.43 14.49
CA LYS A 159 -28.58 0.60 14.31
C LYS A 159 -28.31 1.76 15.28
N GLY A 160 -27.75 2.84 14.76
CA GLY A 160 -27.46 4.05 15.52
C GLY A 160 -26.04 4.03 16.06
N TYR A 161 -25.11 4.44 15.20
CA TYR A 161 -23.70 4.60 15.53
C TYR A 161 -23.51 5.44 16.81
N VAL A 162 -23.20 4.78 17.91
CA VAL A 162 -22.56 5.47 19.04
C VAL A 162 -21.18 5.92 18.52
N SER A 163 -20.80 7.16 18.83
CA SER A 163 -19.60 7.79 18.25
C SER A 163 -18.32 6.94 18.37
N ALA A 164 -18.19 6.16 19.45
CA ALA A 164 -17.05 5.28 19.71
C ALA A 164 -16.92 4.10 18.73
N THR A 165 -18.00 3.35 18.45
CA THR A 165 -17.92 2.23 17.51
C THR A 165 -17.69 2.72 16.09
N ARG A 166 -18.34 3.82 15.70
CA ARG A 166 -18.08 4.47 14.41
C ARG A 166 -16.62 4.86 14.27
N TYR A 167 -16.07 5.53 15.26
CA TYR A 167 -14.67 5.95 15.26
C TYR A 167 -13.73 4.76 15.15
N PHE A 168 -14.05 3.67 15.85
CA PHE A 168 -13.29 2.44 15.80
C PHE A 168 -13.30 1.82 14.38
N LEU A 169 -14.47 1.69 13.76
CA LEU A 169 -14.60 1.15 12.40
C LEU A 169 -13.89 2.04 11.37
N GLN A 170 -13.98 3.36 11.53
CA GLN A 170 -13.25 4.32 10.69
C GLN A 170 -11.73 4.13 10.79
N ARG A 171 -11.19 3.93 12.01
CA ARG A 171 -9.77 3.61 12.19
C ARG A 171 -9.40 2.27 11.56
N GLY A 172 -10.24 1.25 11.70
CA GLY A 172 -10.04 -0.05 11.08
C GLY A 172 -9.96 0.04 9.54
N LEU A 173 -10.90 0.75 8.92
CA LEU A 173 -10.88 1.01 7.47
C LEU A 173 -9.67 1.81 7.03
N ALA A 174 -9.26 2.83 7.79
CA ALA A 174 -8.07 3.61 7.48
C ALA A 174 -6.81 2.73 7.48
N ARG A 175 -6.67 1.82 8.45
CA ARG A 175 -5.56 0.85 8.51
C ARG A 175 -5.58 -0.12 7.34
N ILE A 176 -6.75 -0.68 6.99
CA ILE A 176 -6.87 -1.58 5.84
C ILE A 176 -6.54 -0.84 4.54
N ASN A 177 -6.99 0.39 4.37
CA ASN A 177 -6.65 1.21 3.21
C ASN A 177 -5.13 1.41 3.08
N VAL A 178 -4.45 1.80 4.16
CA VAL A 178 -2.98 1.93 4.14
C VAL A 178 -2.31 0.62 3.71
N ARG A 179 -2.78 -0.53 4.21
CA ARG A 179 -2.25 -1.84 3.85
C ARG A 179 -2.54 -2.25 2.41
N ILE A 180 -3.73 -1.94 1.89
CA ILE A 180 -4.06 -2.12 0.47
C ILE A 180 -3.13 -1.28 -0.41
N GLU A 181 -2.80 -0.05 0.00
CA GLU A 181 -1.81 0.75 -0.71
C GLU A 181 -0.41 0.13 -0.63
N ARG A 182 -0.06 -0.53 0.49
CA ARG A 182 1.24 -1.23 0.60
C ARG A 182 1.39 -2.38 -0.39
N ILE A 183 0.36 -3.23 -0.51
CA ILE A 183 0.44 -4.40 -1.39
C ILE A 183 0.44 -4.08 -2.89
N LYS A 184 0.16 -2.83 -3.28
CA LYS A 184 0.29 -2.41 -4.68
C LYS A 184 1.73 -2.45 -5.17
N GLU A 185 2.69 -2.28 -4.27
CA GLU A 185 4.12 -2.32 -4.59
C GLU A 185 4.70 -3.74 -4.63
N ALA A 186 3.89 -4.76 -4.34
CA ALA A 186 4.31 -6.15 -4.49
C ALA A 186 4.66 -6.46 -5.97
N PRO A 187 5.65 -7.32 -6.25
CA PRO A 187 6.08 -7.65 -7.61
C PRO A 187 5.13 -8.64 -8.30
N VAL A 188 3.85 -8.25 -8.42
CA VAL A 188 2.76 -9.11 -8.92
C VAL A 188 3.02 -9.68 -10.32
N ASP A 189 3.79 -8.96 -11.14
CA ASP A 189 4.16 -9.41 -12.48
C ASP A 189 5.01 -10.68 -12.48
N MET A 190 5.79 -10.91 -11.41
CA MET A 190 6.60 -12.12 -11.25
C MET A 190 5.75 -13.36 -10.95
N TRP A 191 4.51 -13.19 -10.49
CA TRP A 191 3.66 -14.29 -10.02
C TRP A 191 2.50 -14.63 -10.94
N LYS A 192 2.46 -14.06 -12.15
CA LYS A 192 1.37 -14.31 -13.12
C LYS A 192 1.17 -15.79 -13.42
N SER A 193 2.23 -16.59 -13.35
CA SER A 193 2.20 -18.04 -13.57
C SER A 193 1.95 -18.85 -12.30
N GLU A 194 1.89 -18.23 -11.12
CA GLU A 194 1.70 -18.95 -9.86
C GLU A 194 0.27 -19.51 -9.74
N PRO A 195 0.11 -20.77 -9.30
CA PRO A 195 -1.21 -21.35 -9.05
C PRO A 195 -2.01 -20.50 -8.05
N GLY A 196 -3.20 -20.08 -8.45
CA GLY A 196 -4.08 -19.26 -7.62
C GLY A 196 -3.86 -17.74 -7.72
N PHE A 197 -2.90 -17.27 -8.53
CA PHE A 197 -2.66 -15.84 -8.76
C PHE A 197 -3.95 -15.08 -9.12
N GLU A 198 -4.68 -15.55 -10.13
CA GLU A 198 -5.93 -14.93 -10.58
C GLU A 198 -7.01 -14.89 -9.50
N ALA A 199 -7.12 -15.95 -8.68
CA ALA A 199 -8.05 -15.98 -7.56
C ALA A 199 -7.70 -14.94 -6.50
N THR A 200 -6.41 -14.79 -6.19
CA THR A 200 -5.88 -13.79 -5.27
C THR A 200 -6.10 -12.37 -5.78
N GLN A 201 -5.82 -12.11 -7.07
CA GLN A 201 -6.10 -10.81 -7.70
C GLN A 201 -7.59 -10.46 -7.65
N LYS A 202 -8.47 -11.43 -7.93
CA LYS A 202 -9.92 -11.25 -7.83
C LYS A 202 -10.35 -10.96 -6.38
N LEU A 203 -9.77 -11.64 -5.40
CA LEU A 203 -10.04 -11.41 -3.99
C LEU A 203 -9.61 -10.00 -3.55
N LEU A 204 -8.42 -9.56 -3.97
CA LEU A 204 -7.94 -8.20 -3.72
C LEU A 204 -8.89 -7.16 -4.31
N ARG A 205 -9.29 -7.30 -5.57
CA ARG A 205 -10.26 -6.38 -6.21
C ARG A 205 -11.59 -6.33 -5.47
N LYS A 206 -12.14 -7.48 -5.08
CA LYS A 206 -13.37 -7.57 -4.27
C LYS A 206 -13.20 -6.86 -2.92
N THR A 207 -12.08 -7.12 -2.25
CA THR A 207 -11.75 -6.53 -0.94
C THR A 207 -11.64 -5.01 -1.04
N LYS A 208 -10.91 -4.49 -2.04
CA LYS A 208 -10.80 -3.06 -2.27
C LYS A 208 -12.17 -2.41 -2.51
N LYS A 209 -12.99 -2.99 -3.40
CA LYS A 209 -14.35 -2.50 -3.67
C LYS A 209 -15.19 -2.40 -2.39
N MET A 210 -15.14 -3.44 -1.56
CA MET A 210 -15.84 -3.45 -0.26
C MET A 210 -15.35 -2.34 0.67
N ILE A 211 -14.03 -2.17 0.78
CA ILE A 211 -13.45 -1.12 1.63
C ILE A 211 -13.81 0.28 1.13
N ASP A 212 -13.84 0.50 -0.19
CA ASP A 212 -14.25 1.78 -0.78
C ASP A 212 -15.73 2.08 -0.47
N GLU A 213 -16.62 1.09 -0.60
CA GLU A 213 -18.04 1.17 -0.25
C GLU A 213 -18.25 1.50 1.24
N GLU A 214 -17.58 0.76 2.13
CA GLU A 214 -17.68 0.97 3.59
C GLU A 214 -17.06 2.31 4.01
N SER A 215 -15.96 2.74 3.37
CA SER A 215 -15.34 4.04 3.63
C SER A 215 -16.29 5.18 3.26
N ALA A 216 -16.99 5.07 2.13
CA ALA A 216 -18.01 6.04 1.73
C ALA A 216 -19.19 6.06 2.72
N PHE A 217 -19.69 4.89 3.11
CA PHE A 217 -20.79 4.75 4.06
C PHE A 217 -20.45 5.35 5.44
N LEU A 218 -19.27 5.06 5.98
CA LEU A 218 -18.80 5.57 7.27
C LEU A 218 -18.25 7.00 7.19
N LYS A 219 -18.20 7.61 6.00
CA LYS A 219 -17.58 8.93 5.74
C LYS A 219 -16.13 8.98 6.23
N VAL A 220 -15.40 7.88 6.07
CA VAL A 220 -13.95 7.87 6.25
C VAL A 220 -13.40 8.71 5.12
N LYS A 221 -12.72 9.82 5.45
CA LYS A 221 -11.97 10.54 4.43
C LYS A 221 -10.94 9.54 3.89
N PRO A 222 -10.84 9.35 2.55
CA PRO A 222 -9.72 8.60 2.00
C PRO A 222 -8.47 9.24 2.59
N HIS A 223 -7.52 8.42 3.04
CA HIS A 223 -6.22 8.95 3.41
C HIS A 223 -5.66 9.55 2.12
N ARG A 224 -5.87 10.85 1.90
CA ARG A 224 -5.12 11.57 0.90
C ARG A 224 -3.68 11.34 1.31
N ALA A 225 -2.91 10.72 0.43
CA ALA A 225 -1.49 11.05 0.36
C ALA A 225 -1.47 12.58 0.37
N SER A 226 -1.08 13.13 1.51
CA SER A 226 -1.28 14.52 1.89
C SER A 226 -0.73 15.40 0.79
N ALA A 227 -1.61 16.13 0.11
CA ALA A 227 -1.29 17.07 -0.97
C ALA A 227 -0.24 18.10 -0.55
#